data_AF-A0A662KFW4-F1
#
_entry.id   AF-A0A662KFW4-F1
#
_cell.length_a   1.000
_cell.length_b   1.000
_cell.length_c   1.000
_cell.angle_alpha   90.00
_cell.angle_beta   90.00
_cell.angle_gamma   90.00
#
_symmetry.space_group_name_H-M   'P 1'
#
loop_
_entity.id
_entity.type
_entity.pdbx_description
1 polymer ?
#
loop_
_entity_poly.entity_id
_entity_poly.type
_entity_poly.pdbx_seq_one_letter_code
_entity_poly.pdbx_strand_id
1 'polypeptide(L)'
;MKAIQTVIDVVKGDGTIILLAECRDGHGSEKFYNAMETYGTSNEIKRDLMDNFVMGKHKVYYMLKAAEKVKLYAITDMEDEMASHFKMEKIGKDEVLDTIYRRHGENARIIASPHATTTLVCRE
;
A
#
# COMPACT_ATOMS: atom_id res chain seq x y z
N MET A 1 5.26 -2.67 1.38
CA MET A 1 4.12 -3.37 2.04
C MET A 1 4.15 -3.30 3.57
N LYS A 2 5.21 -3.73 4.28
CA LYS A 2 5.24 -3.67 5.77
C LYS A 2 4.87 -2.30 6.33
N ALA A 3 5.50 -1.23 5.83
CA ALA A 3 5.18 0.14 6.23
C ALA A 3 3.69 0.51 6.06
N ILE A 4 3.09 0.13 4.93
CA ILE A 4 1.66 0.36 4.64
C ILE A 4 0.80 -0.31 5.71
N GLN A 5 1.05 -1.60 5.99
CA GLN A 5 0.29 -2.35 6.99
C GLN A 5 0.39 -1.71 8.38
N THR A 6 1.57 -1.21 8.73
CA THR A 6 1.78 -0.61 10.04
C THR A 6 1.01 0.69 10.21
N VAL A 7 0.90 1.53 9.17
CA VAL A 7 0.27 2.86 9.29
C VAL A 7 -1.19 2.89 8.86
N ILE A 8 -1.68 1.84 8.20
CA ILE A 8 -3.02 1.83 7.59
C ILE A 8 -4.12 2.17 8.60
N ASP A 9 -3.97 1.75 9.85
CA ASP A 9 -4.99 1.90 10.87
C ASP A 9 -5.14 3.31 11.39
N VAL A 10 -4.16 4.21 11.25
CA VAL A 10 -4.36 5.64 11.56
C VAL A 10 -4.96 6.42 10.41
N VAL A 11 -4.95 5.89 9.18
CA VAL A 11 -5.53 6.55 8.00
C VAL A 11 -7.05 6.34 7.94
N LYS A 12 -7.80 7.40 7.69
CA LYS A 12 -9.27 7.36 7.50
C LYS A 12 -9.64 6.59 6.23
N GLY A 13 -10.88 6.12 6.14
CA GLY A 13 -11.44 5.61 4.88
C GLY A 13 -11.34 6.67 3.78
N ASP A 14 -11.10 6.24 2.54
CA ASP A 14 -10.84 7.08 1.37
C ASP A 14 -9.61 8.01 1.45
N GLY A 15 -8.82 7.84 2.52
CA GLY A 15 -7.56 8.54 2.74
C GLY A 15 -6.49 8.18 1.71
N THR A 16 -5.28 8.68 1.95
CA THR A 16 -4.14 8.44 1.08
C THR A 16 -2.92 8.02 1.88
N ILE A 17 -2.19 7.03 1.37
CA ILE A 17 -0.84 6.70 1.82
C ILE A 17 0.09 6.97 0.64
N ILE A 18 1.15 7.74 0.89
CA ILE A 18 2.24 7.95 -0.05
C ILE A 18 3.47 7.25 0.53
N LEU A 19 3.94 6.19 -0.12
CA LEU A 19 5.09 5.41 0.31
C LEU A 19 6.35 5.94 -0.39
N LEU A 20 7.36 6.30 0.39
CA LEU A 20 8.70 6.62 -0.13
C LEU A 20 9.56 5.36 0.00
N ALA A 21 9.79 4.67 -1.11
CA ALA A 21 10.59 3.45 -1.14
C ALA A 21 11.17 3.23 -2.55
N GLU A 22 12.50 3.19 -2.66
CA GLU A 22 13.22 3.05 -3.95
C GLU A 22 12.88 1.74 -4.67
N CYS A 23 12.77 0.63 -3.94
CA CYS A 23 12.42 -0.69 -4.48
C CYS A 23 13.30 -1.15 -5.66
N ARG A 24 14.63 -0.96 -5.56
CA ARG A 24 15.63 -1.29 -6.59
C ARG A 24 15.55 -2.73 -7.12
N ASP A 25 15.23 -3.68 -6.24
CA ASP A 25 15.12 -5.11 -6.57
C ASP A 25 13.69 -5.50 -7.01
N GLY A 26 12.84 -4.53 -7.34
CA GLY A 26 11.46 -4.73 -7.78
C GLY A 26 10.57 -5.35 -6.69
N HIS A 27 9.91 -6.46 -7.05
CA HIS A 27 8.86 -7.06 -6.21
C HIS A 27 9.35 -7.70 -4.91
N GLY A 28 10.63 -8.06 -4.81
CA GLY A 28 11.23 -8.75 -3.65
C GLY A 28 10.69 -10.16 -3.34
N SER A 29 9.57 -10.59 -3.94
CA SER A 29 9.06 -11.96 -3.86
C SER A 29 8.21 -12.34 -5.08
N GLU A 30 8.68 -13.29 -5.89
CA GLU A 30 7.93 -13.79 -7.05
C GLU A 30 6.58 -14.39 -6.66
N LYS A 31 6.53 -15.15 -5.55
CA LYS A 31 5.28 -15.72 -5.04
C LYS A 31 4.24 -14.63 -4.74
N PHE A 32 4.68 -13.49 -4.22
CA PHE A 32 3.78 -12.37 -3.94
C PHE A 32 3.36 -11.69 -5.24
N TYR A 33 4.30 -11.45 -6.16
CA TYR A 33 4.03 -10.88 -7.47
C TYR A 33 2.99 -11.70 -8.24
N ASN A 34 3.22 -13.00 -8.41
CA ASN A 34 2.31 -13.88 -9.15
C ASN A 34 0.93 -14.01 -8.47
N ALA A 35 0.89 -14.00 -7.13
CA ALA A 35 -0.38 -14.13 -6.41
C ALA A 35 -1.25 -12.87 -6.47
N MET A 36 -0.70 -11.68 -6.81
CA MET A 36 -1.49 -10.46 -7.00
C MET A 36 -2.42 -10.54 -8.22
N GLU A 37 -2.09 -11.38 -9.21
CA GLU A 37 -2.91 -11.63 -10.43
C GLU A 37 -4.13 -12.49 -10.14
N THR A 38 -4.07 -13.32 -9.08
CA THR A 38 -5.05 -14.38 -8.84
C THR A 38 -6.33 -13.88 -8.16
N TYR A 39 -6.25 -12.80 -7.39
CA TYR A 39 -7.35 -12.33 -6.54
C TYR A 39 -7.69 -10.88 -6.86
N GLY A 40 -8.98 -10.61 -7.05
CA GLY A 40 -9.48 -9.25 -7.29
C GLY A 40 -9.74 -8.49 -5.99
N THR A 41 -10.15 -9.19 -4.93
CA THR A 41 -10.52 -8.56 -3.65
C THR A 41 -9.86 -9.21 -2.44
N SER A 42 -9.75 -8.44 -1.35
CA SER A 42 -9.23 -8.95 -0.08
C SER A 42 -10.11 -10.06 0.51
N ASN A 43 -11.42 -10.04 0.24
CA ASN A 43 -12.35 -11.07 0.72
C ASN A 43 -12.17 -12.40 0.01
N GLU A 44 -11.88 -12.42 -1.30
CA GLU A 44 -11.63 -13.65 -2.07
C GLU A 44 -10.42 -14.40 -1.49
N ILE A 45 -9.28 -13.71 -1.35
CA ILE A 45 -8.09 -14.33 -0.80
C ILE A 45 -8.25 -14.66 0.69
N LYS A 46 -9.02 -13.88 1.45
CA LYS A 46 -9.32 -14.22 2.84
C LYS A 46 -9.99 -15.59 2.94
N ARG A 47 -10.98 -15.89 2.08
CA ARG A 47 -11.64 -17.21 2.05
C ARG A 47 -10.64 -18.31 1.72
N ASP A 48 -9.85 -18.14 0.66
CA ASP A 48 -8.82 -19.12 0.27
C ASP A 48 -7.79 -19.38 1.38
N LEU A 49 -7.33 -18.33 2.07
CA LEU A 49 -6.38 -18.45 3.17
C LEU A 49 -6.96 -19.13 4.42
N MET A 50 -8.26 -19.01 4.66
CA MET A 50 -8.94 -19.67 5.77
C MET A 50 -9.09 -21.18 5.52
N ASP A 51 -9.24 -21.58 4.25
CA ASP A 51 -9.33 -22.99 3.86
C ASP A 51 -7.94 -23.64 3.70
N ASN A 52 -6.97 -22.91 3.13
CA ASN A 52 -5.61 -23.39 2.89
C ASN A 52 -4.57 -22.26 3.03
N PHE A 53 -4.00 -22.13 4.22
CA PHE A 53 -2.99 -21.11 4.47
C PHE A 53 -1.67 -21.43 3.77
N VAL A 54 -1.26 -20.55 2.84
CA VAL A 54 0.05 -20.60 2.19
C VAL A 54 0.87 -19.37 2.58
N MET A 55 2.10 -19.61 3.05
CA MET A 55 3.01 -18.54 3.42
C MET A 55 3.35 -17.65 2.22
N GLY A 56 3.21 -16.34 2.40
CA GLY A 56 3.40 -15.34 1.35
C GLY A 56 2.10 -14.86 0.70
N LYS A 57 1.07 -15.71 0.57
CA LYS A 57 -0.24 -15.30 0.02
C LYS A 57 -0.94 -14.26 0.90
N HIS A 58 -0.78 -14.34 2.22
CA HIS A 58 -1.34 -13.35 3.15
C HIS A 58 -0.90 -11.91 2.86
N LYS A 59 0.23 -11.70 2.17
CA LYS A 59 0.68 -10.37 1.73
C LYS A 59 -0.28 -9.72 0.73
N VAL A 60 -0.86 -10.52 -0.16
CA VAL A 60 -1.88 -10.08 -1.14
C VAL A 60 -3.15 -9.64 -0.41
N TYR A 61 -3.61 -10.40 0.58
CA TYR A 61 -4.74 -9.99 1.42
C TYR A 61 -4.55 -8.60 2.01
N TYR A 62 -3.39 -8.35 2.62
CA TYR A 62 -3.12 -7.06 3.23
C TYR A 62 -2.96 -5.92 2.21
N MET A 63 -2.37 -6.20 1.04
CA MET A 63 -2.23 -5.20 -0.01
C MET A 63 -3.59 -4.80 -0.59
N LEU A 64 -4.43 -5.79 -0.94
CA LEU A 64 -5.77 -5.55 -1.46
C LEU A 64 -6.64 -4.84 -0.42
N LYS A 65 -6.60 -5.28 0.84
CA LYS A 65 -7.35 -4.64 1.93
C LYS A 65 -6.94 -3.18 2.14
N ALA A 66 -5.64 -2.87 1.98
CA ALA A 66 -5.16 -1.50 2.04
C ALA A 66 -5.67 -0.68 0.84
N ALA A 67 -5.55 -1.20 -0.38
CA ALA A 67 -6.00 -0.54 -1.60
C ALA A 67 -7.53 -0.31 -1.66
N GLU A 68 -8.31 -1.19 -1.04
CA GLU A 68 -9.77 -1.04 -0.86
C GLU A 68 -10.12 0.08 0.14
N LYS A 69 -9.24 0.37 1.11
CA LYS A 69 -9.48 1.38 2.15
C LYS A 69 -8.99 2.76 1.74
N VAL A 70 -7.84 2.84 1.07
CA VAL A 70 -7.12 4.09 0.78
C VAL A 70 -6.52 4.10 -0.62
N LYS A 71 -6.30 5.30 -1.17
CA LYS A 71 -5.48 5.45 -2.38
C LYS A 71 -4.01 5.33 -2.01
N LEU A 72 -3.31 4.42 -2.69
CA LEU A 72 -1.87 4.20 -2.51
C LEU A 72 -1.10 4.91 -3.63
N TYR A 73 -0.15 5.75 -3.23
CA TYR A 73 0.87 6.29 -4.11
C TYR A 73 2.26 5.82 -3.67
N ALA A 74 3.20 5.81 -4.61
CA ALA A 74 4.60 5.50 -4.33
C ALA A 74 5.54 6.48 -5.03
N ILE A 75 6.58 6.91 -4.31
CA ILE A 75 7.79 7.46 -4.90
C ILE A 75 8.81 6.32 -4.87
N THR A 76 9.12 5.80 -6.06
CA THR A 76 9.85 4.55 -6.26
C THR A 76 10.57 4.55 -7.60
N ASP A 77 11.61 3.74 -7.73
CA ASP A 77 12.32 3.52 -9.00
C ASP A 77 11.69 2.37 -9.81
N MET A 78 10.70 1.65 -9.25
CA MET A 78 9.89 0.69 -10.02
C MET A 78 9.23 1.35 -11.24
N GLU A 79 9.08 0.58 -12.31
CA GLU A 79 8.25 0.96 -13.47
C GLU A 79 6.78 1.13 -13.08
N ASP A 80 6.04 1.97 -13.82
CA ASP A 80 4.64 2.29 -13.56
C ASP A 80 3.74 1.04 -13.54
N GLU A 81 4.00 0.11 -14.46
CA GLU A 81 3.27 -1.16 -14.56
C GLU A 81 3.47 -2.00 -13.28
N MET A 82 4.69 -2.06 -12.75
CA MET A 82 4.99 -2.80 -11.53
C MET A 82 4.38 -2.13 -10.30
N ALA A 83 4.39 -0.80 -10.20
CA ALA A 83 3.70 -0.10 -9.13
C ALA A 83 2.18 -0.38 -9.17
N SER A 84 1.60 -0.31 -10.37
CA SER A 84 0.17 -0.57 -10.63
C SER A 84 -0.23 -2.01 -10.30
N HIS A 85 0.66 -2.98 -10.57
CA HIS A 85 0.50 -4.39 -10.20
C HIS A 85 0.21 -4.56 -8.70
N PHE A 86 0.93 -3.78 -7.88
CA PHE A 86 0.76 -3.74 -6.42
C PHE A 86 -0.30 -2.74 -5.94
N LYS A 87 -1.18 -2.28 -6.84
CA LYS A 87 -2.27 -1.33 -6.57
C LYS A 87 -1.80 0.05 -6.11
N MET A 88 -0.59 0.45 -6.51
CA MET A 88 -0.01 1.76 -6.22
C MET A 88 0.10 2.58 -7.51
N GLU A 89 -0.01 3.90 -7.39
CA GLU A 89 0.25 4.84 -8.47
C GLU A 89 1.60 5.54 -8.21
N LYS A 90 2.50 5.52 -9.19
CA LYS A 90 3.79 6.19 -9.06
C LYS A 90 3.60 7.70 -9.24
N ILE A 91 4.25 8.49 -8.38
CA ILE A 91 4.27 9.95 -8.47
C ILE A 91 5.68 10.48 -8.27
N GLY A 92 5.93 11.70 -8.75
CA GLY A 92 7.16 12.44 -8.52
C GLY A 92 7.30 12.95 -7.09
N LYS A 93 8.54 13.17 -6.65
CA LYS A 93 8.85 13.75 -5.33
C LYS A 93 8.22 15.14 -5.16
N ASP A 94 8.24 15.94 -6.21
CA ASP A 94 7.74 17.31 -6.19
C ASP A 94 6.21 17.39 -6.26
N GLU A 95 5.54 16.27 -6.61
CA GLU A 95 4.08 16.20 -6.81
C GLU A 95 3.32 15.81 -5.53
N VAL A 96 4.02 15.54 -4.43
CA VAL A 96 3.43 14.98 -3.20
C VAL A 96 2.35 15.88 -2.62
N LEU A 97 2.68 17.16 -2.39
CA LEU A 97 1.75 18.11 -1.77
C LEU A 97 0.56 18.39 -2.71
N ASP A 98 0.83 18.60 -4.00
CA ASP A 98 -0.22 18.82 -5.00
C ASP A 98 -1.18 17.64 -5.10
N THR A 99 -0.67 16.41 -5.01
CA THR A 99 -1.50 15.19 -4.96
C THR A 99 -2.35 15.11 -3.71
N ILE A 100 -1.78 15.46 -2.54
CA ILE A 100 -2.53 15.49 -1.27
C ILE A 100 -3.64 16.53 -1.34
N TYR A 101 -3.31 17.78 -1.71
CA TYR A 101 -4.26 18.90 -1.68
C TYR A 101 -5.35 18.78 -2.73
N ARG A 102 -5.02 18.28 -3.93
CA ARG A 102 -6.03 17.98 -4.96
C ARG A 102 -7.07 16.96 -4.49
N ARG A 103 -6.68 15.99 -3.67
CA ARG A 103 -7.58 14.92 -3.21
C ARG A 103 -8.30 15.25 -1.89
N HIS A 104 -7.66 15.99 -0.99
CA HIS A 104 -8.16 16.19 0.38
C HIS A 104 -8.37 17.66 0.78
N GLY A 105 -8.00 18.61 -0.09
CA GLY A 105 -8.01 20.05 0.18
C GLY A 105 -6.75 20.54 0.91
N GLU A 106 -6.52 21.85 0.93
CA GLU A 106 -5.33 22.48 1.54
C GLU A 106 -5.24 22.28 3.06
N ASN A 107 -6.38 22.08 3.73
CA ASN A 107 -6.47 21.83 5.18
C ASN A 107 -6.33 20.33 5.54
N ALA A 108 -5.77 19.51 4.65
CA ALA A 108 -5.58 18.09 4.89
C ALA A 108 -4.66 17.85 6.10
N ARG A 109 -5.07 16.97 7.02
CA ARG A 109 -4.20 16.50 8.10
C ARG A 109 -3.23 15.46 7.57
N ILE A 110 -1.93 15.73 7.71
CA ILE A 110 -0.85 14.89 7.22
C ILE A 110 -0.13 14.25 8.40
N ILE A 111 0.11 12.94 8.30
CA ILE A 111 0.93 12.19 9.26
C ILE A 111 2.20 11.76 8.52
N ALA A 112 3.36 12.17 9.00
CA ALA A 112 4.65 11.69 8.52
C ALA A 112 5.19 10.60 9.45
N SER A 113 5.51 9.42 8.90
CA SER A 113 6.10 8.30 9.65
C SER A 113 7.43 7.86 9.01
N PRO A 114 8.56 8.49 9.39
CA PRO A 114 9.87 8.22 8.76
C PRO A 114 10.34 6.76 8.91
N HIS A 115 9.97 6.09 10.01
CA HIS A 115 10.34 4.71 10.31
C HIS A 115 9.09 3.81 10.40
N ALA A 116 8.19 3.93 9.42
CA ALA A 116 6.91 3.23 9.39
C ALA A 116 7.01 1.68 9.50
N THR A 117 8.15 1.08 9.17
CA THR A 117 8.33 -0.39 9.31
C THR A 117 8.54 -0.85 10.75
N THR A 118 8.85 0.06 11.67
CA THR A 118 9.15 -0.21 13.09
C THR A 118 8.35 0.67 14.06
N THR A 119 7.47 1.54 13.55
CA THR A 119 6.64 2.44 14.37
C THR A 119 5.29 1.80 14.64
N LEU A 120 4.93 1.50 15.89
CA LEU A 120 3.55 1.08 16.20
C LEU A 120 2.66 2.32 16.30
N VAL A 121 1.68 2.44 15.42
CA VAL A 121 0.70 3.54 15.48
C VAL A 121 -0.51 3.10 16.31
N CYS A 122 -1.01 4.00 17.15
CA CYS A 122 -2.25 3.80 17.91
C CYS A 122 -3.24 4.89 17.54
N ARG A 123 -4.53 4.54 17.48
CA ARG A 123 -5.62 5.51 17.48
C ARG A 123 -6.02 5.77 18.93
N GLU A 124 -6.13 7.04 19.29
CA GLU A 124 -6.81 7.47 20.53
C GLU A 124 -8.33 7.33 20.39
#